data_AF-A0A2E6RER8-F1
#
_entry.id   AF-A0A2E6RER8-F1
#
_cell.length_a   1.000
_cell.length_b   1.000
_cell.length_c   1.000
_cell.angle_alpha   90.00
_cell.angle_beta   90.00
_cell.angle_gamma   90.00
#
_symmetry.space_group_name_H-M   'P 1'
#
loop_
_entity.id
_entity.type
_entity.pdbx_description
1 polymer ?
#
loop_
_entity_poly.entity_id
_entity_poly.type
_entity_poly.pdbx_seq_one_letter_code
_entity_poly.pdbx_strand_id
1 'polypeptide(L)'
;MTVPNLSIKNVPDDVVARLRERARANHRSLQGELLALACRAADTSDAGTETSRHLRGEAGGRKSIEQIAAEHRQRQSTPVADAPRAAELIRRERDAR
;
A
#
# COMPACT_ATOMS: atom_id res chain seq x y z
N MET A 1 17.42 -13.90 -16.91
CA MET A 1 17.22 -13.30 -15.57
C MET A 1 17.57 -14.35 -14.54
N THR A 2 18.61 -14.12 -13.74
CA THR A 2 19.04 -15.08 -12.71
C THR A 2 18.19 -14.90 -11.46
N VAL A 3 17.64 -15.99 -10.92
CA VAL A 3 16.95 -15.97 -9.63
C VAL A 3 17.99 -16.12 -8.51
N PRO A 4 18.25 -15.08 -7.70
CA PRO A 4 19.23 -15.18 -6.62
C PRO A 4 18.75 -16.13 -5.53
N ASN A 5 19.67 -16.89 -4.95
CA ASN A 5 19.38 -17.79 -3.82
C ASN A 5 20.08 -17.28 -2.56
N LEU A 6 19.36 -17.30 -1.43
CA LEU A 6 19.91 -16.94 -0.12
C LEU A 6 19.89 -18.18 0.79
N SER A 7 21.03 -18.45 1.42
CA SER A 7 21.17 -19.51 2.42
C SER A 7 21.63 -18.91 3.74
N ILE A 8 20.92 -19.23 4.82
CA ILE A 8 21.25 -18.80 6.18
C ILE A 8 21.75 -20.03 6.94
N LYS A 9 22.97 -19.94 7.49
CA LYS A 9 23.60 -21.02 8.26
C LYS A 9 23.42 -20.80 9.76
N ASN A 10 23.52 -21.88 10.53
CA ASN A 10 23.52 -21.86 12.00
C ASN A 10 22.26 -21.22 12.61
N VAL A 11 21.09 -21.48 12.02
CA VAL A 11 19.82 -21.01 12.56
C VAL A 11 19.44 -21.88 13.77
N PRO A 12 19.19 -21.31 14.96
CA PRO A 12 18.73 -22.06 16.11
C PRO A 12 17.39 -22.77 15.85
N ASP A 13 17.22 -23.98 16.39
CA ASP A 13 16.03 -24.81 16.15
C ASP A 13 14.72 -24.16 16.65
N ASP A 14 14.79 -23.44 17.77
CA ASP A 14 13.66 -22.70 18.33
C ASP A 14 13.21 -21.56 17.39
N VAL A 15 14.16 -20.90 16.74
CA VAL A 15 13.86 -19.86 15.73
C VAL A 15 13.17 -20.47 14.52
N VAL A 16 13.64 -21.63 14.04
CA VAL A 16 13.01 -22.35 12.93
C VAL A 16 11.59 -22.77 13.29
N ALA A 17 11.36 -23.27 14.52
CA ALA A 17 10.04 -23.66 14.99
C ALA A 17 9.06 -22.47 14.98
N ARG A 18 9.48 -21.34 15.54
CA ARG A 18 8.66 -20.09 15.56
C ARG A 18 8.37 -19.57 14.16
N LEU A 19 9.34 -19.63 13.24
CA LEU A 19 9.14 -19.22 11.84
C LEU A 19 8.14 -20.13 11.12
N ARG A 20 8.17 -21.44 11.38
CA ARG A 20 7.17 -22.38 10.82
C ARG A 20 5.77 -22.12 11.35
N GLU A 21 5.63 -21.90 12.65
CA GLU A 21 4.33 -21.55 13.25
C GLU A 21 3.78 -20.26 12.65
N ARG A 22 4.62 -19.23 12.56
CA ARG A 22 4.28 -17.96 11.93
C ARG A 22 3.87 -18.14 10.46
N ALA A 23 4.59 -18.95 9.69
CA ALA A 23 4.23 -19.22 8.29
C ALA A 23 2.85 -19.91 8.18
N ARG A 24 2.54 -20.86 9.08
CA ARG A 24 1.21 -21.51 9.14
C ARG A 24 0.10 -20.51 9.48
N ALA A 25 0.33 -19.65 10.46
CA ALA A 25 -0.62 -18.61 10.85
C ALA A 25 -0.88 -17.58 9.72
N ASN A 26 0.13 -17.31 8.89
CA ASN A 26 0.02 -16.42 7.74
C ASN A 26 -0.40 -17.14 6.44
N HIS A 27 -0.70 -18.44 6.51
CA HIS A 27 -1.07 -19.28 5.36
C HIS A 27 -0.04 -19.23 4.21
N ARG A 28 1.25 -19.22 4.54
CA ARG A 28 2.37 -19.16 3.58
C ARG A 28 3.31 -20.35 3.75
N SER A 29 4.09 -20.65 2.70
CA SER A 29 5.23 -21.54 2.84
C SER A 29 6.33 -20.88 3.69
N LEU A 30 7.21 -21.68 4.30
CA LEU A 30 8.34 -21.14 5.08
C LEU A 30 9.22 -20.21 4.24
N GLN A 31 9.49 -20.58 2.98
CA GLN A 31 10.25 -19.74 2.05
C GLN A 31 9.53 -18.42 1.76
N GLY A 32 8.22 -18.44 1.55
CA GLY A 32 7.43 -17.23 1.31
C GLY A 32 7.39 -16.31 2.54
N GLU A 33 7.32 -16.87 3.74
CA GLU A 33 7.39 -16.08 4.98
C GLU A 33 8.77 -15.45 5.18
N LEU A 34 9.85 -16.20 4.93
CA LEU A 34 11.21 -15.67 4.97
C LEU A 34 11.42 -14.55 3.95
N LEU A 35 10.91 -14.71 2.74
CA LEU A 35 10.98 -13.66 1.71
C LEU A 35 10.22 -12.41 2.15
N ALA A 36 9.00 -12.57 2.67
CA ALA A 36 8.20 -11.45 3.15
C ALA A 36 8.87 -10.69 4.31
N LEU A 37 9.54 -11.41 5.23
CA LEU A 37 10.33 -10.83 6.30
C LEU A 37 11.55 -10.07 5.77
N ALA A 38 12.27 -10.65 4.82
CA ALA A 38 13.45 -10.03 4.22
C ALA A 38 13.10 -8.75 3.44
N CYS A 39 12.04 -8.78 2.62
CA CYS A 39 11.52 -7.60 1.92
C CYS A 39 11.15 -6.51 2.93
N ARG A 40 10.34 -6.85 3.95
CA ARG A 40 9.96 -5.88 4.98
C ARG A 40 11.16 -5.27 5.68
N ALA A 41 12.16 -6.08 6.04
CA ALA A 41 13.37 -5.60 6.70
C ALA A 41 14.16 -4.61 5.82
N ALA A 42 14.25 -4.90 4.51
CA ALA A 42 14.86 -4.01 3.53
C ALA A 42 14.08 -2.68 3.44
N ASP A 43 12.74 -2.73 3.40
CA ASP A 43 11.89 -1.55 3.35
C ASP A 43 11.94 -0.71 4.65
N THR A 44 12.01 -1.37 5.82
CA THR A 44 12.04 -0.66 7.12
C THR A 44 13.33 0.11 7.39
N SER A 45 14.40 -0.16 6.64
CA SER A 45 15.64 0.61 6.74
C SER A 45 15.43 2.07 6.34
N ASP A 46 14.43 2.36 5.50
CA ASP A 46 13.96 3.72 5.22
C ASP A 46 12.89 4.19 6.23
N ALA A 47 11.99 3.29 6.66
CA ALA A 47 10.86 3.63 7.51
C ALA A 47 11.22 4.09 8.94
N GLY A 48 12.35 3.64 9.50
CA GLY A 48 12.84 4.13 10.81
C GLY A 48 13.30 5.60 10.75
N THR A 49 13.87 5.98 9.60
CA THR A 49 14.23 7.37 9.30
C THR A 49 12.97 8.17 8.96
N GLU A 50 12.02 7.62 8.22
CA GLU A 50 10.75 8.27 7.86
C GLU A 50 9.79 8.44 9.02
N THR A 51 9.65 7.48 9.93
CA THR A 51 8.82 7.62 11.14
C THR A 51 9.38 8.73 12.03
N SER A 52 10.71 8.79 12.17
CA SER A 52 11.40 9.87 12.88
C SER A 52 11.30 11.22 12.15
N ARG A 53 11.22 11.22 10.81
CA ARG A 53 11.00 12.40 9.95
C ARG A 53 9.54 12.86 10.01
N HIS A 54 8.58 11.94 10.04
CA HIS A 54 7.14 12.21 10.19
C HIS A 54 6.81 12.77 11.58
N LEU A 55 7.53 12.34 12.62
CA LEU A 55 7.41 12.90 13.96
C LEU A 55 8.11 14.28 14.09
N ARG A 56 9.06 14.61 13.21
CA ARG A 56 9.86 15.85 13.27
C ARG A 56 9.54 16.88 12.17
N GLY A 57 8.81 16.53 11.11
CA GLY A 57 8.63 17.38 9.95
C GLY A 57 7.53 16.93 9.00
N GLU A 58 6.27 17.16 9.39
CA GLU A 58 5.13 17.20 8.46
C GLU A 58 4.20 18.36 8.83
N ALA A 59 4.77 19.57 8.87
CA ALA A 59 4.00 20.81 8.80
C ALA A 59 3.56 21.13 7.35
N GLY A 60 3.54 20.16 6.41
CA GLY A 60 3.42 20.45 4.98
C GLY A 60 2.77 19.41 4.05
N GLY A 61 2.12 18.35 4.55
CA GLY A 61 1.73 17.23 3.68
C GLY A 61 0.33 16.63 3.85
N ARG A 62 -0.59 17.25 4.61
CA ARG A 62 -1.96 16.72 4.76
C ARG A 62 -2.97 17.82 4.50
N LYS A 63 -3.58 17.81 3.32
CA LYS A 63 -4.80 18.59 3.09
C LYS A 63 -5.96 17.85 3.74
N SER A 64 -6.70 18.53 4.60
CA SER A 64 -7.98 18.01 5.09
C SER A 64 -8.91 17.73 3.91
N ILE A 65 -9.83 16.77 4.06
CA ILE A 65 -10.91 16.50 3.10
C ILE A 65 -11.63 17.80 2.74
N GLU A 66 -11.84 18.68 3.71
CA GLU A 66 -12.44 20.00 3.52
C GLU A 66 -11.59 20.92 2.63
N GLN A 67 -10.28 20.90 2.79
CA GLN A 67 -9.33 21.70 2.00
C GLN A 67 -9.25 21.20 0.56
N ILE A 68 -9.26 19.88 0.35
CA ILE A 68 -9.35 19.27 -0.99
C ILE A 68 -10.67 19.67 -1.66
N ALA A 69 -11.79 19.63 -0.93
CA ALA A 69 -13.10 20.03 -1.45
C ALA A 69 -13.20 21.53 -1.75
N ALA A 70 -12.53 22.39 -0.98
CA ALA A 70 -12.46 23.82 -1.23
C ALA A 70 -11.63 24.13 -2.48
N GLU A 71 -10.46 23.52 -2.62
CA GLU A 71 -9.58 23.67 -3.78
C GLU A 71 -10.23 23.15 -5.07
N HIS A 72 -10.96 22.04 -5.00
CA HIS A 72 -11.71 21.51 -6.15
C HIS A 72 -12.79 22.49 -6.61
N ARG A 73 -13.56 23.08 -5.69
CA ARG A 73 -14.60 24.09 -6.01
C ARG A 73 -14.02 25.38 -6.59
N GLN A 74 -12.81 25.77 -6.18
CA GLN A 74 -12.11 26.93 -6.73
C GLN A 74 -11.56 26.68 -8.13
N ARG A 75 -11.10 25.44 -8.42
CA ARG A 75 -10.55 25.06 -9.73
C ARG A 75 -11.62 24.71 -10.76
N GLN A 76 -12.77 24.23 -10.30
CA GLN A 76 -13.88 23.81 -11.13
C GLN A 76 -15.15 24.56 -10.70
N SER A 77 -15.20 25.83 -11.06
CA SER A 77 -16.29 26.75 -10.70
C SER A 77 -17.61 26.46 -11.44
N THR A 78 -17.59 25.61 -12.47
CA THR A 78 -18.79 25.28 -13.26
C THR A 78 -18.95 23.77 -13.33
N PRO A 79 -20.10 23.21 -12.93
CA PRO A 79 -20.50 21.88 -13.39
C PRO A 79 -20.42 21.89 -14.92
N VAL A 80 -19.97 20.79 -15.55
CA VAL A 80 -20.03 20.68 -17.02
C VAL A 80 -21.51 20.74 -17.40
N ALA A 81 -21.99 21.93 -17.81
CA ALA A 81 -23.40 22.25 -17.89
C ALA A 81 -24.15 21.38 -18.91
N ASP A 82 -23.43 20.90 -19.93
CA ASP A 82 -23.93 20.02 -20.99
C ASP A 82 -23.51 18.54 -20.83
N ALA A 83 -23.01 18.14 -19.65
CA ALA A 83 -22.75 16.72 -19.42
C ALA A 83 -24.08 15.96 -19.21
N PRO A 84 -24.31 14.84 -19.93
CA PRO A 84 -25.44 13.98 -19.63
C PRO A 84 -25.34 13.52 -18.17
N ARG A 85 -26.49 13.43 -17.51
CA ARG A 85 -26.55 12.93 -16.13
C ARG A 85 -25.88 11.56 -16.07
N ALA A 86 -25.13 11.31 -14.99
CA ALA A 86 -24.45 10.03 -14.80
C ALA A 86 -25.40 8.83 -14.94
N ALA A 87 -26.66 8.98 -14.52
CA ALA A 87 -27.70 7.97 -14.70
C ALA A 87 -28.02 7.65 -16.17
N GLU A 88 -27.98 8.65 -17.06
CA GLU A 88 -28.22 8.50 -18.50
C GLU A 88 -27.10 7.68 -19.16
N LEU A 89 -25.85 7.94 -18.77
CA LEU A 89 -24.67 7.21 -19.26
C LEU A 89 -24.75 5.73 -18.89
N ILE A 90 -25.10 5.44 -17.63
CA ILE A 90 -25.23 4.07 -17.12
C ILE A 90 -26.37 3.31 -17.83
N ARG A 91 -27.50 3.98 -18.10
CA ARG A 91 -28.59 3.37 -18.87
C ARG A 91 -28.17 3.05 -20.30
N ARG A 92 -27.53 4.00 -20.98
CA ARG A 92 -27.06 3.82 -22.36
C ARG A 92 -26.09 2.66 -22.51
N GLU A 93 -25.16 2.50 -21.57
CA GLU A 93 -24.19 1.40 -21.60
C GLU A 93 -24.85 0.05 -21.33
N ARG A 94 -25.87 0.02 -20.47
CA ARG A 94 -26.66 -1.19 -20.21
C ARG A 94 -27.50 -1.61 -21.40
N ASP A 95 -28.14 -0.65 -22.06
CA ASP A 95 -29.05 -0.91 -23.19
C ASP A 95 -28.27 -1.26 -24.47
N ALA A 96 -26.96 -1.01 -24.51
CA ALA A 96 -26.07 -1.34 -25.63
C ALA A 96 -25.39 -2.73 -25.52
N ARG A 97 -25.68 -3.49 -24.45
CA ARG A 97 -25.13 -4.82 -24.17
C ARG A 97 -26.18 -5.90 -24.39
#